data_AF-A0A699USN2-F1
#
_entry.id   AF-A0A699USN2-F1
#
_cell.length_a   1.000
_cell.length_b   1.000
_cell.length_c   1.000
_cell.angle_alpha   90.00
_cell.angle_beta   90.00
_cell.angle_gamma   90.00
#
_symmetry.space_group_name_H-M   'P 1'
#
loop_
_entity.id
_entity.type
_entity.pdbx_description
1 polymer ?
#
loop_
_entity_poly.entity_id
_entity_poly.type
_entity_poly.pdbx_seq_one_letter_code
_entity_poly.pdbx_strand_id
1 'polypeptide(L)'
;EVGISHETSVACSPQQNGVVERRNRTQIEAARIMLIYAQAPLFLRTEAVATACFTQNRSIIRLRHGKTPYELMHTMASEQSSSGPALNDMTPGTISLGLV
;
A
#
# COMPACT_ATOMS: atom_id res chain seq x y z
N GLU A 1 20.99 -10.85 -3.64
CA GLU A 1 19.54 -11.04 -3.78
C GLU A 1 18.84 -10.10 -2.79
N VAL A 2 17.78 -9.39 -3.18
CA VAL A 2 17.17 -8.29 -2.37
C VAL A 2 16.15 -8.81 -1.33
N GLY A 3 15.92 -10.13 -1.25
CA GLY A 3 14.99 -10.74 -0.30
C GLY A 3 13.50 -10.47 -0.60
N ILE A 4 13.18 -10.06 -1.83
CA ILE A 4 11.80 -9.79 -2.27
C ILE A 4 11.22 -11.05 -2.91
N SER A 5 10.09 -11.56 -2.38
CA SER A 5 9.32 -12.64 -2.99
C SER A 5 8.50 -12.12 -4.18
N HIS A 6 8.49 -12.88 -5.27
CA HIS A 6 7.68 -12.57 -6.45
C HIS A 6 6.41 -13.41 -6.43
N GLU A 7 5.26 -12.74 -6.26
CA GLU A 7 3.93 -13.37 -6.30
C GLU A 7 3.20 -12.96 -7.59
N THR A 8 2.61 -13.93 -8.28
CA THR A 8 1.86 -13.71 -9.53
C THR A 8 0.36 -13.85 -9.32
N SER A 9 -0.42 -12.93 -9.85
CA SER A 9 -1.88 -13.07 -9.95
C SER A 9 -2.26 -14.22 -10.88
N VAL A 10 -3.42 -14.84 -10.61
CA VAL A 10 -4.02 -15.84 -11.49
C VAL A 10 -4.42 -15.19 -12.81
N ALA A 11 -4.13 -15.84 -13.94
CA ALA A 11 -4.54 -15.35 -15.25
C ALA A 11 -6.06 -15.10 -15.31
N CYS A 12 -6.46 -14.03 -16.01
CA CYS A 12 -7.88 -13.66 -16.19
C CYS A 12 -8.66 -13.38 -14.88
N SER A 13 -7.97 -12.99 -13.80
CA SER A 13 -8.62 -12.59 -12.53
C SER A 13 -8.43 -11.08 -12.24
N PRO A 14 -9.09 -10.18 -12.98
CA PRO A 14 -8.96 -8.73 -12.79
C PRO A 14 -9.35 -8.26 -11.38
N GLN A 15 -10.14 -9.05 -10.65
CA GLN A 15 -10.50 -8.79 -9.25
C GLN A 15 -9.26 -8.80 -8.33
N GLN A 16 -8.24 -9.63 -8.63
CA GLN A 16 -7.02 -9.72 -7.83
C GLN A 16 -6.18 -8.43 -7.94
N ASN A 17 -6.15 -7.80 -9.11
CA ASN A 17 -5.42 -6.54 -9.35
C ASN A 17 -6.29 -5.29 -9.15
N GLY A 18 -7.58 -5.47 -8.85
CA GLY A 18 -8.56 -4.41 -8.90
C GLY A 18 -8.25 -3.22 -7.99
N VAL A 19 -7.54 -3.42 -6.87
CA VAL A 19 -7.12 -2.31 -5.99
C VAL A 19 -6.09 -1.42 -6.69
N VAL A 20 -5.06 -2.03 -7.28
CA VAL A 20 -4.00 -1.32 -8.00
C VAL A 20 -4.56 -0.66 -9.25
N GLU A 21 -5.38 -1.36 -10.03
CA GLU A 21 -6.01 -0.84 -11.24
C GLU A 21 -6.89 0.40 -10.96
N ARG A 22 -7.74 0.32 -9.93
CA ARG A 22 -8.58 1.45 -9.52
C ARG A 22 -7.73 2.66 -9.12
N ARG A 23 -6.67 2.43 -8.33
CA ARG A 23 -5.80 3.51 -7.87
C ARG A 23 -5.04 4.16 -9.03
N ASN A 24 -4.49 3.35 -9.93
CA ASN A 24 -3.76 3.83 -11.11
C ASN A 24 -4.67 4.65 -12.02
N ARG A 25 -5.90 4.19 -12.27
CA ARG A 25 -6.89 4.98 -13.04
C ARG A 25 -7.13 6.35 -12.42
N THR A 26 -7.40 6.41 -11.12
CA THR A 26 -7.64 7.69 -10.42
C THR A 26 -6.42 8.62 -10.45
N GLN A 27 -5.20 8.09 -10.32
CA GLN A 27 -3.98 8.90 -10.40
C GLN A 27 -3.76 9.50 -11.79
N ILE A 28 -3.97 8.71 -12.85
CA ILE A 28 -3.83 9.18 -14.23
C ILE A 28 -4.89 10.24 -14.54
N GLU A 29 -6.14 10.04 -14.12
CA GLU A 29 -7.19 11.05 -14.31
C GLU A 29 -6.90 12.33 -13.53
N ALA A 30 -6.43 12.25 -12.28
CA ALA A 30 -6.04 13.42 -11.51
C ALA A 30 -4.91 14.22 -12.19
N ALA A 31 -3.88 13.54 -12.71
CA ALA A 31 -2.80 14.18 -13.45
C ALA A 31 -3.29 14.85 -14.75
N ARG A 32 -4.22 14.21 -15.48
CA ARG A 32 -4.86 14.80 -16.68
C ARG A 32 -5.64 16.07 -16.33
N ILE A 33 -6.44 16.03 -15.27
CA ILE A 33 -7.19 17.19 -14.79
C ILE A 33 -6.25 18.33 -14.40
N MET A 34 -5.17 18.04 -13.67
CA MET A 34 -4.16 19.04 -13.28
C MET A 34 -3.54 19.72 -14.50
N LEU A 35 -3.15 18.95 -15.52
CA LEU A 35 -2.56 19.52 -16.75
C LEU A 35 -3.54 20.40 -17.53
N ILE A 36 -4.80 19.95 -17.67
CA ILE A 36 -5.84 20.71 -18.36
C ILE A 36 -6.13 22.01 -17.61
N TYR A 37 -6.29 21.93 -16.30
CA TYR A 37 -6.57 23.09 -15.45
C TYR A 37 -5.45 24.13 -15.50
N ALA A 38 -4.20 23.68 -15.41
CA ALA A 38 -3.04 24.56 -15.47
C ALA A 38 -2.68 25.02 -16.90
N GLN A 39 -3.39 24.56 -17.93
CA GLN A 39 -3.03 24.76 -19.36
C GLN A 39 -1.56 24.39 -19.63
N ALA A 40 -1.10 23.33 -18.98
CA ALA A 40 0.30 22.93 -18.97
C ALA A 40 0.62 22.01 -20.17
N PRO A 41 1.84 22.11 -20.74
CA PRO A 41 2.28 21.22 -21.82
C PRO A 41 2.27 19.73 -21.44
N LEU A 42 1.98 18.87 -22.42
CA LEU A 42 1.90 17.42 -22.21
C LEU A 42 3.23 16.77 -21.80
N PHE A 43 4.37 17.39 -22.09
CA PHE A 43 5.67 16.86 -21.65
C PHE A 43 5.81 16.85 -20.12
N LEU A 44 5.03 17.67 -19.41
CA LEU A 44 4.97 17.70 -17.94
C LEU A 44 4.11 16.59 -17.33
N ARG A 45 3.66 15.59 -18.12
CA ARG A 45 2.84 14.48 -17.61
C ARG A 45 3.48 13.71 -16.45
N THR A 46 4.79 13.50 -16.48
CA THR A 46 5.50 12.81 -15.41
C THR A 46 5.45 13.60 -14.10
N GLU A 47 5.71 14.91 -14.17
CA GLU A 47 5.61 15.83 -13.03
C GLU A 47 4.18 15.95 -12.51
N ALA A 48 3.19 15.99 -13.41
CA ALA A 48 1.78 16.02 -13.04
C ALA A 48 1.36 14.73 -12.31
N VAL A 49 1.85 13.56 -12.74
CA VAL A 49 1.61 12.28 -12.05
C VAL A 49 2.30 12.25 -10.70
N ALA A 50 3.54 12.71 -10.59
CA ALA A 50 4.26 12.81 -9.32
C ALA A 50 3.53 13.73 -8.34
N THR A 51 3.06 14.87 -8.82
CA THR A 51 2.29 15.85 -8.04
C THR A 51 0.94 15.29 -7.60
N ALA A 52 0.21 14.60 -8.48
CA ALA A 52 -1.02 13.91 -8.15
C ALA A 52 -0.80 12.81 -7.09
N CYS A 53 0.28 12.03 -7.20
CA CYS A 53 0.65 11.02 -6.21
C CYS A 53 0.99 11.66 -4.86
N PHE A 54 1.80 12.72 -4.86
CA PHE A 54 2.22 13.42 -3.66
C PHE A 54 1.03 14.01 -2.89
N THR A 55 0.18 14.78 -3.58
CA THR A 55 -1.03 15.38 -3.01
C THR A 55 -1.98 14.31 -2.47
N GLN A 56 -2.23 13.23 -3.23
CA GLN A 56 -3.10 12.16 -2.76
C GLN A 56 -2.55 11.42 -1.54
N ASN A 57 -1.24 11.25 -1.43
CA ASN A 57 -0.63 10.51 -0.33
C ASN A 57 -0.48 11.34 0.95
N ARG A 58 -0.35 12.67 0.82
CA ARG A 58 -0.15 13.58 1.96
C ARG A 58 -1.37 14.41 2.36
N SER A 59 -2.37 14.59 1.51
CA SER A 59 -3.51 15.46 1.81
C SER A 59 -4.83 14.71 2.03
N ILE A 60 -4.98 13.50 1.50
CA ILE A 60 -6.21 12.72 1.69
C ILE A 60 -6.18 12.07 3.07
N ILE A 61 -7.06 12.52 3.96
CA ILE A 61 -7.25 11.89 5.27
C ILE A 61 -8.14 10.66 5.09
N ARG A 62 -7.65 9.47 5.47
CA ARG A 62 -8.50 8.28 5.52
C ARG A 62 -9.34 8.34 6.80
N LEU A 63 -10.65 8.51 6.63
CA LEU A 63 -11.61 8.68 7.73
C LEU A 63 -11.47 7.62 8.83
N ARG A 64 -11.21 6.37 8.45
CA ARG A 64 -11.04 5.25 9.39
C ARG A 64 -9.91 5.45 10.41
N HIS A 65 -8.84 6.15 10.06
CA HIS A 65 -7.65 6.30 10.91
C HIS A 65 -7.37 7.75 11.29
N GLY A 66 -8.09 8.73 10.72
CA GLY A 66 -7.80 10.15 10.92
C GLY A 66 -6.42 10.58 10.42
N LYS A 67 -5.73 9.73 9.64
CA LYS A 67 -4.37 9.92 9.16
C LYS A 67 -4.30 9.86 7.64
N THR A 68 -3.28 10.47 7.09
CA THR A 68 -2.95 10.40 5.66
C THR A 68 -2.30 9.06 5.31
N PRO A 69 -2.36 8.59 4.04
CA PRO A 69 -1.65 7.38 3.61
C PRO A 69 -0.16 7.40 3.93
N TYR A 70 0.48 8.57 3.80
CA TYR A 70 1.89 8.75 4.13
C TYR A 70 2.17 8.49 5.61
N GLU A 71 1.40 9.11 6.50
CA GLU A 71 1.54 8.89 7.95
C GLU A 71 1.27 7.43 8.32
N LEU A 72 0.24 6.81 7.74
CA LEU A 72 -0.08 5.41 8.01
C LEU A 72 1.09 4.47 7.68
N MET A 73 1.74 4.69 6.53
CA MET A 73 2.90 3.90 6.12
C MET A 73 4.08 4.08 7.09
N HIS A 74 4.37 5.33 7.48
CA HIS A 74 5.47 5.62 8.38
C HIS A 74 5.22 5.16 9.82
N THR A 75 3.97 5.20 10.32
CA THR A 75 3.64 4.72 11.66
C THR A 75 3.66 3.19 11.74
N MET A 76 3.19 2.48 10.71
CA MET A 76 3.27 1.02 10.71
C MET A 76 4.71 0.52 10.58
N ALA A 77 5.57 1.25 9.85
CA ALA A 77 6.99 0.93 9.76
C ALA A 77 7.70 1.04 11.12
N SER A 78 7.33 2.00 11.97
CA SER A 78 7.87 2.10 13.34
C SER A 78 7.36 0.99 14.27
N GLU A 79 6.10 0.57 14.13
CA GLU A 79 5.52 -0.51 14.95
C GLU A 79 6.18 -1.87 14.64
N GLN A 80 6.42 -2.17 13.36
CA GLN A 80 7.13 -3.38 12.91
C GLN A 80 8.58 -3.43 13.38
N SER A 81 9.27 -2.29 13.50
CA SER A 81 10.62 -2.23 14.10
C SER A 81 10.60 -2.40 15.63
N SER A 82 9.48 -2.12 16.30
CA SER A 82 9.34 -2.28 17.75
C SER A 82 8.88 -3.68 18.17
N SER A 83 8.19 -4.42 17.30
CA SER A 83 7.85 -5.83 17.53
C SER A 83 8.94 -6.73 16.97
N GLY A 84 10.06 -6.83 17.70
CA GLY A 84 10.90 -8.04 17.61
C GLY A 84 10.02 -9.28 17.86
N PRO A 85 10.38 -10.47 17.33
CA PRO A 85 9.59 -11.66 17.58
C PRO A 85 9.54 -11.88 19.09
N ALA A 86 8.34 -11.81 19.67
CA ALA A 86 8.09 -12.31 21.01
C ALA A 86 8.26 -13.84 20.95
N LEU A 87 9.51 -14.28 21.03
CA LEU A 87 9.87 -15.64 21.42
C LEU A 87 9.45 -15.76 22.88
N ASN A 88 8.66 -16.79 23.18
CA ASN A 88 8.22 -17.26 24.50
C ASN A 88 6.90 -16.66 25.02
N ASP A 89 5.78 -17.26 24.58
CA ASP A 89 4.85 -17.82 25.56
C ASP A 89 4.69 -19.31 25.22
N MET A 90 5.49 -20.10 25.91
CA MET A 90 5.48 -21.55 25.89
C MET A 90 4.30 -21.98 26.77
N THR A 91 3.11 -22.14 26.19
CA THR A 91 1.96 -22.68 26.93
C THR A 91 2.29 -24.12 27.35
N PRO A 92 2.43 -24.46 28.65
CA PRO A 92 2.70 -25.82 29.05
C PRO A 92 1.36 -26.54 29.14
N GLY A 93 1.00 -27.28 28.09
CA GLY A 93 -0.18 -28.14 28.16
C GLY A 93 -0.70 -28.52 26.80
N THR A 94 -0.14 -29.59 26.23
CA THR A 94 -0.87 -30.79 25.78
C THR A 94 0.13 -31.66 25.02
N ILE A 95 0.90 -32.48 25.75
CA ILE A 95 1.47 -33.71 25.17
C ILE A 95 0.44 -34.79 25.49
N SER A 96 -0.49 -35.04 24.56
CA SER A 96 -1.26 -36.27 24.57
C SER A 96 -0.44 -37.32 23.83
N LEU A 97 0.09 -38.29 24.59
CA LEU A 97 0.88 -39.41 24.13
C LEU A 97 0.02 -40.67 24.33
N GLY A 98 -0.08 -41.52 23.30
CA GLY A 98 -0.78 -42.83 23.30
C GLY A 98 -1.93 -42.83 22.31
N LEU A 99 -1.93 -43.56 21.19
CA LEU A 99 -1.71 -45.00 21.01
C LEU A 99 -2.63 -45.85 21.90
N VAL A 100 -3.86 -46.08 21.43
CA VAL A 100 -4.55 -47.38 21.35
C VAL A 100 -5.38 -47.35 20.08
#